data_AF-A0A2A5D710-F1
#
_entry.id   AF-A0A2A5D710-F1
#
_cell.length_a   1.000
_cell.length_b   1.000
_cell.length_c   1.000
_cell.angle_alpha   90.00
_cell.angle_beta   90.00
_cell.angle_gamma   90.00
#
_symmetry.space_group_name_H-M   'P 1'
#
loop_
_entity.id
_entity.type
_entity.pdbx_description
1 polymer ?
#
loop_
_entity_poly.entity_id
_entity_poly.type
_entity_poly.pdbx_seq_one_letter_code
_entity_poly.pdbx_strand_id
1 'polypeptide(L)'
;MKKYYNVYIPIFLFVFLVAGCNSSSQKVVSQETKDRSIALYKEGLVIQKKGRTKAGLAKYDQAIRIDPDNWACLNHYAWYLAVEAPKEDQDLKRALRMVVVSNKVQNQKNRDVLDTLAEIYHRMGRHKEAVAAQKMALMSGTVGNSKKGYLEQQLKKFEEKLKPDQ
;
A
#
# COMPACT_ATOMS: atom_id res chain seq x y z
N MET A 1 38.39 -55.41 30.91
CA MET A 1 38.67 -54.00 31.29
C MET A 1 39.53 -53.34 30.22
N LYS A 2 39.30 -52.03 29.97
CA LYS A 2 39.87 -51.11 28.95
C LYS A 2 39.11 -51.11 27.60
N LYS A 3 37.95 -50.43 27.51
CA LYS A 3 37.68 -48.99 27.23
C LYS A 3 38.04 -48.56 25.80
N TYR A 4 36.98 -48.48 24.99
CA TYR A 4 36.86 -47.73 23.73
C TYR A 4 37.11 -46.23 23.94
N TYR A 5 37.81 -45.58 23.02
CA TYR A 5 37.45 -44.24 22.52
C TYR A 5 37.95 -44.07 21.08
N ASN A 6 37.01 -43.81 20.19
CA ASN A 6 37.17 -43.50 18.78
C ASN A 6 36.88 -42.01 18.63
N VAL A 7 37.83 -41.19 18.16
CA VAL A 7 37.55 -39.85 17.64
C VAL A 7 38.41 -39.64 16.40
N TYR A 8 37.77 -39.78 15.25
CA TYR A 8 38.30 -39.42 13.94
C TYR A 8 37.44 -38.27 13.41
N ILE A 9 38.01 -37.07 13.28
CA ILE A 9 37.38 -35.95 12.58
C ILE A 9 38.42 -35.43 11.58
N PRO A 10 38.24 -35.65 10.26
CA PRO A 10 39.21 -35.23 9.26
C PRO A 10 39.11 -33.73 8.97
N ILE A 11 40.29 -33.15 8.74
CA ILE A 11 40.55 -31.78 8.30
C ILE A 11 39.99 -31.60 6.87
N PHE A 12 39.02 -30.70 6.70
CA PHE A 12 38.68 -30.11 5.39
C PHE A 12 38.74 -28.58 5.47
N LEU A 13 39.96 -28.10 5.18
CA LEU A 13 40.27 -27.02 4.26
C LEU A 13 39.11 -26.12 3.77
N PHE A 14 39.12 -24.88 4.27
CA PHE A 14 38.97 -23.62 3.52
C PHE A 14 38.14 -23.64 2.21
N VAL A 15 36.90 -23.13 2.28
CA VAL A 15 36.33 -22.28 1.22
C VAL A 15 35.60 -21.12 1.90
N PHE A 16 36.26 -19.97 1.97
CA PHE A 16 35.57 -18.68 2.11
C PHE A 16 34.84 -18.42 0.80
N LEU A 17 33.53 -18.73 0.75
CA LEU A 17 32.69 -18.24 -0.33
C LEU A 17 32.19 -16.84 0.04
N VAL A 18 32.56 -15.92 -0.83
CA VAL A 18 32.32 -14.49 -0.78
C VAL A 18 30.83 -14.16 -0.71
N ALA A 19 30.55 -13.10 0.06
CA ALA A 19 29.33 -12.33 0.15
C ALA A 19 28.43 -12.36 -1.11
N GLY A 20 27.23 -12.87 -0.92
CA GLY A 20 26.06 -12.56 -1.72
C GLY A 20 24.95 -12.02 -0.83
N CYS A 21 25.27 -11.06 0.05
CA CYS A 21 24.23 -10.26 0.68
C CYS A 21 23.57 -9.47 -0.45
N ASN A 22 22.50 -10.01 -1.02
CA ASN A 22 21.63 -9.31 -1.95
C ASN A 22 20.84 -8.29 -1.13
N SER A 23 21.54 -7.32 -0.54
CA SER A 23 20.96 -6.11 -0.02
C SER A 23 20.54 -5.30 -1.24
N SER A 24 19.36 -5.63 -1.77
CA SER A 24 18.57 -4.69 -2.54
C SER A 24 18.62 -3.38 -1.76
N SER A 25 19.43 -2.43 -2.26
CA SER A 25 19.79 -1.23 -1.54
C SER A 25 18.52 -0.43 -1.37
N GLN A 26 17.86 -0.62 -0.22
CA GLN A 26 16.65 0.12 0.10
C GLN A 26 17.13 1.55 0.29
N LYS A 27 16.91 2.38 -0.73
CA LYS A 27 17.35 3.77 -0.74
C LYS A 27 16.68 4.47 0.44
N VAL A 28 17.43 4.67 1.52
CA VAL A 28 16.93 5.35 2.71
C VAL A 28 16.73 6.81 2.34
N VAL A 29 15.47 7.21 2.16
CA VAL A 29 15.08 8.59 1.88
C VAL A 29 15.28 9.42 3.15
N SER A 30 16.02 10.52 3.05
CA SER A 30 16.29 11.42 4.18
C SER A 30 15.02 12.03 4.74
N GLN A 31 15.01 12.40 6.02
CA GLN A 31 13.84 13.04 6.64
C GLN A 31 13.44 14.33 5.92
N GLU A 32 14.41 15.15 5.54
CA GLU A 32 14.19 16.36 4.73
C GLU A 32 13.45 16.04 3.41
N THR A 33 13.83 14.94 2.75
CA THR A 33 13.17 14.52 1.51
C THR A 33 11.73 14.07 1.75
N LYS A 34 11.46 13.37 2.87
CA LYS A 34 10.11 13.01 3.29
C LYS A 34 9.26 14.24 3.58
N ASP A 35 9.80 15.21 4.32
CA ASP A 35 9.10 16.46 4.64
C ASP A 35 8.77 17.26 3.38
N ARG A 36 9.73 17.33 2.44
CA ARG A 36 9.52 17.93 1.12
C ARG A 36 8.44 17.20 0.32
N SER A 37 8.40 15.87 0.37
CA SER A 37 7.35 15.08 -0.29
C SER A 37 5.97 15.37 0.30
N ILE A 38 5.88 15.45 1.61
CA ILE A 38 4.64 15.81 2.33
C ILE A 38 4.20 17.22 1.93
N ALA A 39 5.12 18.18 1.82
CA ALA A 39 4.81 19.55 1.41
C ALA A 39 4.26 19.60 -0.04
N LEU A 40 4.91 18.89 -0.98
CA LEU A 40 4.43 18.77 -2.37
C LEU A 40 3.04 18.13 -2.44
N TYR A 41 2.80 17.07 -1.68
CA TYR A 41 1.48 16.45 -1.58
C TYR A 41 0.42 17.44 -1.08
N LYS A 42 0.70 18.17 0.02
CA LYS A 42 -0.22 19.18 0.56
C LYS A 42 -0.50 20.32 -0.42
N GLU A 43 0.52 20.76 -1.15
CA GLU A 43 0.35 21.75 -2.22
C GLU A 43 -0.57 21.22 -3.32
N GLY A 44 -0.36 19.97 -3.75
CA GLY A 44 -1.21 19.28 -4.73
C GLY A 44 -2.68 19.25 -4.31
N LEU A 45 -2.97 18.94 -3.05
CA LEU A 45 -4.33 18.96 -2.49
C LEU A 45 -4.98 20.34 -2.62
N VAL A 46 -4.25 21.40 -2.27
CA VAL A 46 -4.77 22.78 -2.33
C VAL A 46 -5.03 23.19 -3.78
N ILE A 47 -4.13 22.84 -4.70
CA ILE A 47 -4.29 23.13 -6.14
C ILE A 47 -5.49 22.37 -6.72
N GLN A 48 -5.65 21.09 -6.38
CA GLN A 48 -6.78 20.28 -6.81
C GLN A 48 -8.11 20.85 -6.29
N LYS A 49 -8.18 21.25 -5.01
CA LYS A 49 -9.36 21.90 -4.42
C LYS A 49 -9.75 23.21 -5.12
N LYS A 50 -8.80 23.90 -5.74
CA LYS A 50 -9.04 25.09 -6.58
C LYS A 50 -9.49 24.76 -8.00
N GLY A 51 -9.83 23.51 -8.30
CA GLY A 51 -10.25 23.03 -9.62
C GLY A 51 -9.11 22.83 -10.62
N ARG A 52 -7.86 23.07 -10.23
CA ARG A 52 -6.69 22.95 -11.12
C ARG A 52 -6.12 21.53 -11.09
N THR A 53 -6.97 20.54 -11.35
CA THR A 53 -6.67 19.12 -11.08
C THR A 53 -5.38 18.63 -11.72
N LYS A 54 -5.13 18.91 -13.02
CA LYS A 54 -3.89 18.49 -13.70
C LYS A 54 -2.62 19.01 -13.00
N ALA A 55 -2.64 20.25 -12.52
CA ALA A 55 -1.52 20.83 -11.79
C ALA A 55 -1.36 20.20 -10.38
N GLY A 56 -2.47 19.87 -9.72
CA GLY A 56 -2.46 19.14 -8.45
C GLY A 56 -1.83 17.75 -8.59
N LEU A 57 -2.23 16.99 -9.61
CA LEU A 57 -1.67 15.67 -9.88
C LEU A 57 -0.16 15.72 -10.21
N ALA A 58 0.28 16.76 -10.92
CA ALA A 58 1.71 16.96 -11.18
C ALA A 58 2.52 17.15 -9.88
N LYS A 59 1.92 17.70 -8.81
CA LYS A 59 2.57 17.77 -7.49
C LYS A 59 2.61 16.42 -6.78
N TYR A 60 1.57 15.58 -6.94
CA TYR A 60 1.60 14.21 -6.45
C TYR A 60 2.70 13.40 -7.13
N ASP A 61 2.86 13.53 -8.45
CA ASP A 61 3.95 12.87 -9.19
C ASP A 61 5.33 13.31 -8.68
N GLN A 62 5.51 14.59 -8.35
CA GLN A 62 6.76 15.09 -7.76
C GLN A 62 7.00 14.52 -6.36
N ALA A 63 5.97 14.47 -5.52
CA ALA A 63 6.04 13.92 -4.17
C ALA A 63 6.47 12.45 -4.20
N ILE A 64 5.81 11.63 -5.03
CA ILE A 64 6.10 10.19 -5.16
C ILE A 64 7.47 9.94 -5.77
N ARG A 65 7.94 10.82 -6.66
CA ARG A 65 9.28 10.69 -7.27
C ARG A 65 10.40 10.82 -6.25
N ILE A 66 10.26 11.72 -5.27
CA ILE A 66 11.30 11.97 -4.27
C ILE A 66 11.15 11.08 -3.03
N ASP A 67 9.92 10.70 -2.69
CA ASP A 67 9.61 9.74 -1.64
C ASP A 67 8.54 8.75 -2.15
N PRO A 68 8.98 7.61 -2.71
CA PRO A 68 8.07 6.58 -3.20
C PRO A 68 7.22 5.93 -2.12
N ASP A 69 7.53 6.14 -0.84
CA ASP A 69 6.84 5.56 0.31
C ASP A 69 5.89 6.56 1.01
N ASN A 70 5.63 7.73 0.41
CA ASN A 70 4.64 8.70 0.91
C ASN A 70 3.22 8.12 0.80
N TRP A 71 2.86 7.29 1.78
CA TRP A 71 1.63 6.50 1.82
C TRP A 71 0.37 7.37 1.70
N ALA A 72 0.38 8.57 2.27
CA ALA A 72 -0.76 9.48 2.23
C ALA A 72 -0.99 10.01 0.81
N CYS A 73 0.09 10.42 0.12
CA CYS A 73 0.02 10.86 -1.28
C CYS A 73 -0.39 9.70 -2.20
N LEU A 74 0.22 8.53 -2.03
CA LEU A 74 -0.12 7.32 -2.79
C LEU A 74 -1.59 6.93 -2.62
N ASN A 75 -2.09 6.92 -1.38
CA ASN A 75 -3.48 6.57 -1.09
C ASN A 75 -4.45 7.55 -1.73
N HIS A 76 -4.21 8.85 -1.55
CA HIS A 76 -5.06 9.89 -2.11
C HIS A 76 -5.08 9.83 -3.64
N TYR A 77 -3.91 9.65 -4.26
CA TYR A 77 -3.83 9.58 -5.71
C TYR A 77 -4.48 8.29 -6.24
N ALA A 78 -4.32 7.17 -5.55
CA ALA A 78 -5.01 5.93 -5.89
C ALA A 78 -6.53 6.09 -5.85
N TRP A 79 -7.06 6.71 -4.79
CA TRP A 79 -8.49 7.03 -4.68
C TRP A 79 -8.96 7.89 -5.85
N TYR A 80 -8.24 8.97 -6.17
CA TYR A 80 -8.59 9.86 -7.28
C TYR A 80 -8.68 9.10 -8.61
N LEU A 81 -7.66 8.30 -8.93
CA LEU A 81 -7.61 7.52 -10.18
C LEU A 81 -8.73 6.47 -10.27
N ALA A 82 -9.12 5.89 -9.14
CA ALA A 82 -10.12 4.82 -9.11
C ALA A 82 -11.57 5.34 -9.04
N VAL A 83 -11.81 6.47 -8.36
CA VAL A 83 -13.17 6.91 -8.01
C VAL A 83 -13.56 8.20 -8.70
N GLU A 84 -12.69 9.21 -8.73
CA GLU A 84 -13.00 10.53 -9.26
C GLU A 84 -12.69 10.68 -10.75
N ALA A 85 -11.65 10.02 -11.24
CA ALA A 85 -11.23 10.03 -12.64
C ALA A 85 -11.29 8.68 -13.37
N PRO A 86 -12.11 7.67 -12.98
CA PRO A 86 -12.07 6.37 -13.63
C PRO A 86 -12.54 6.52 -15.08
N LYS A 87 -11.61 6.36 -16.02
CA LYS A 87 -11.90 6.36 -17.46
C LYS A 87 -11.38 5.11 -18.15
N GLU A 88 -10.34 4.48 -17.59
CA GLU A 88 -9.61 3.39 -18.23
C GLU A 88 -9.12 2.35 -17.22
N ASP A 89 -8.99 1.09 -17.66
CA ASP A 89 -8.40 0.01 -16.88
C ASP A 89 -6.97 0.30 -16.42
N GLN A 90 -6.24 1.14 -17.18
CA GLN A 90 -4.87 1.53 -16.85
C GLN A 90 -4.81 2.39 -15.59
N ASP A 91 -5.80 3.25 -15.36
CA ASP A 91 -5.89 4.07 -14.15
C ASP A 91 -6.18 3.21 -12.93
N LEU A 92 -7.06 2.21 -13.04
CA LEU A 92 -7.32 1.24 -11.96
C LEU A 92 -6.07 0.40 -11.65
N LYS A 93 -5.34 -0.06 -12.66
CA LYS A 93 -4.07 -0.78 -12.45
C LYS A 93 -3.02 0.11 -11.77
N ARG A 94 -2.95 1.40 -12.14
CA ARG A 94 -2.05 2.37 -11.51
C ARG A 94 -2.44 2.63 -10.05
N ALA A 95 -3.74 2.84 -9.79
CA ALA A 95 -4.29 3.01 -8.46
C ALA A 95 -3.97 1.81 -7.56
N LEU A 96 -4.17 0.58 -8.07
CA LEU A 96 -3.86 -0.64 -7.34
C LEU A 96 -2.37 -0.70 -6.92
N ARG A 97 -1.44 -0.39 -7.84
CA ARG A 97 -0.01 -0.37 -7.50
C ARG A 97 0.29 0.64 -6.39
N MET A 98 -0.30 1.83 -6.45
CA MET A 98 -0.09 2.89 -5.45
C MET A 98 -0.63 2.50 -4.07
N VAL A 99 -1.87 2.03 -4.00
CA VAL A 99 -2.50 1.69 -2.71
C VAL A 99 -1.84 0.47 -2.05
N VAL A 100 -1.31 -0.49 -2.83
CA VAL A 100 -0.56 -1.64 -2.29
C VAL A 100 0.73 -1.19 -1.60
N VAL A 101 1.46 -0.25 -2.18
CA VAL A 101 2.65 0.35 -1.54
C VAL A 101 2.25 1.08 -0.27
N SER A 102 1.22 1.92 -0.33
CA SER A 102 0.68 2.60 0.85
C SER A 102 0.31 1.64 1.98
N ASN A 103 -0.37 0.54 1.64
CA ASN A 103 -0.81 -0.47 2.61
C ASN A 103 0.38 -1.17 3.27
N LYS A 104 1.43 -1.46 2.49
CA LYS A 104 2.69 -2.02 3.00
C LYS A 104 3.37 -1.05 3.96
N VAL A 105 3.53 0.22 3.60
CA VAL A 105 4.15 1.26 4.46
C VAL A 105 3.39 1.41 5.78
N GLN A 106 2.06 1.29 5.73
CA GLN A 106 1.18 1.37 6.90
C GLN A 106 1.02 0.05 7.67
N ASN A 107 1.83 -0.96 7.38
CA ASN A 107 1.76 -2.28 8.01
C ASN A 107 0.36 -2.92 7.96
N GLN A 108 -0.42 -2.62 6.92
CA GLN A 108 -1.76 -3.15 6.68
C GLN A 108 -2.77 -2.84 7.80
N LYS A 109 -2.56 -1.72 8.50
CA LYS A 109 -3.37 -1.32 9.66
C LYS A 109 -4.05 0.03 9.48
N ASN A 110 -3.76 0.76 8.41
CA ASN A 110 -4.39 2.05 8.18
C ASN A 110 -5.74 1.86 7.49
N ARG A 111 -6.79 2.23 8.21
CA ARG A 111 -8.19 2.16 7.79
C ARG A 111 -8.44 2.78 6.41
N ASP A 112 -7.96 4.00 6.19
CA ASP A 112 -8.24 4.75 4.96
C ASP A 112 -7.59 4.10 3.75
N VAL A 113 -6.43 3.47 3.98
CA VAL A 113 -5.72 2.72 2.95
C VAL A 113 -6.43 1.39 2.64
N LEU A 114 -6.91 0.69 3.66
CA LEU A 114 -7.66 -0.55 3.49
C LEU A 114 -9.00 -0.33 2.77
N ASP A 115 -9.70 0.76 3.08
CA ASP A 115 -10.94 1.17 2.41
C ASP A 115 -10.70 1.54 0.94
N THR A 116 -9.65 2.33 0.66
CA THR A 116 -9.24 2.64 -0.72
C THR A 116 -8.87 1.38 -1.50
N LEU A 117 -8.16 0.44 -0.87
CA LEU A 117 -7.80 -0.85 -1.47
C LEU A 117 -9.06 -1.68 -1.79
N ALA A 118 -10.04 -1.69 -0.89
CA ALA A 118 -11.30 -2.39 -1.08
C ALA A 118 -12.09 -1.84 -2.28
N GLU A 119 -12.21 -0.52 -2.37
CA GLU A 119 -12.91 0.14 -3.48
C GLU A 119 -12.23 -0.13 -4.83
N ILE A 120 -10.90 -0.11 -4.88
CA ILE A 120 -10.13 -0.45 -6.09
C ILE A 120 -10.39 -1.90 -6.49
N TYR A 121 -10.33 -2.85 -5.55
CA TYR A 121 -10.64 -4.24 -5.84
C TYR A 121 -12.06 -4.42 -6.36
N HIS A 122 -13.04 -3.75 -5.74
CA HIS A 122 -14.42 -3.80 -6.19
C HIS A 122 -14.58 -3.31 -7.63
N ARG A 123 -13.97 -2.17 -7.98
CA ARG A 123 -14.02 -1.61 -9.34
C ARG A 123 -13.33 -2.48 -10.39
N MET A 124 -12.36 -3.29 -9.97
CA MET A 124 -11.73 -4.29 -10.83
C MET A 124 -12.50 -5.61 -10.89
N GLY A 125 -13.71 -5.71 -10.33
CA GLY A 125 -14.50 -6.95 -10.27
C GLY A 125 -14.02 -7.97 -9.24
N ARG A 126 -13.01 -7.64 -8.44
CA ARG A 126 -12.37 -8.50 -7.43
C ARG A 126 -13.12 -8.41 -6.10
N HIS A 127 -14.39 -8.79 -6.12
CA HIS A 127 -15.31 -8.55 -5.00
C HIS A 127 -14.96 -9.34 -3.73
N LYS A 128 -14.36 -10.53 -3.86
CA LYS A 128 -13.87 -11.31 -2.70
C LYS A 128 -12.79 -10.54 -1.94
N GLU A 129 -11.81 -10.01 -2.65
CA GLU A 129 -10.73 -9.21 -2.06
C GLU A 129 -11.22 -7.87 -1.52
N ALA A 130 -12.20 -7.25 -2.18
CA ALA A 130 -12.84 -6.04 -1.69
C ALA A 130 -13.49 -6.25 -0.31
N VAL A 131 -14.29 -7.31 -0.17
CA VAL A 131 -14.92 -7.68 1.12
C VAL A 131 -13.88 -7.94 2.20
N ALA A 132 -12.80 -8.67 1.88
CA ALA A 132 -11.74 -8.96 2.85
C ALA A 132 -11.03 -7.68 3.33
N ALA A 133 -10.63 -6.80 2.40
CA ALA A 133 -9.98 -5.53 2.73
C ALA A 133 -10.90 -4.62 3.57
N GLN A 134 -12.19 -4.55 3.24
CA GLN A 134 -13.15 -3.73 3.98
C GLN A 134 -13.40 -4.24 5.40
N LYS A 135 -13.43 -5.56 5.59
CA LYS A 135 -13.49 -6.17 6.93
C LYS A 135 -12.26 -5.82 7.75
N MET A 136 -11.07 -5.85 7.15
CA MET A 136 -9.84 -5.38 7.82
C MET A 136 -9.93 -3.89 8.19
N ALA A 137 -10.46 -3.05 7.31
CA ALA A 137 -10.64 -1.62 7.59
C ALA A 137 -11.53 -1.39 8.84
N LEU A 138 -12.63 -2.14 8.95
CA LEU A 138 -13.53 -2.12 10.11
C LEU A 138 -12.89 -2.60 11.42
N MET A 139 -11.96 -3.56 11.33
CA MET A 139 -11.22 -4.09 12.49
C MET A 139 -10.05 -3.18 12.93
N SER A 140 -9.59 -2.27 12.06
CA SER A 140 -8.46 -1.39 12.35
C SER A 140 -8.83 -0.20 13.25
N GLY A 141 -8.54 -0.31 14.55
CA GLY A 141 -8.46 0.78 15.53
C GLY A 141 -9.79 1.42 15.99
N THR A 142 -9.72 2.30 17.00
CA THR A 142 -10.88 2.96 17.62
C THR A 142 -11.68 3.74 16.59
N VAL A 143 -12.97 3.44 16.50
CA VAL A 143 -13.87 4.01 15.51
C VAL A 143 -14.50 5.27 16.09
N GLY A 144 -14.24 6.44 15.49
CA GLY A 144 -15.19 7.54 15.62
C GLY A 144 -16.49 7.13 14.92
N ASN A 145 -17.63 7.19 15.61
CA ASN A 145 -18.91 6.63 15.15
C ASN A 145 -19.28 7.01 13.70
N SER A 146 -18.91 8.21 13.24
CA SER A 146 -19.23 8.70 11.89
C SER A 146 -18.58 7.91 10.76
N LYS A 147 -17.34 7.43 10.91
CA LYS A 147 -16.66 6.69 9.83
C LYS A 147 -17.05 5.21 9.79
N LYS A 148 -17.60 4.66 10.89
CA LYS A 148 -18.08 3.26 10.94
C LYS A 148 -19.17 3.00 9.90
N GLY A 149 -20.22 3.84 9.92
CA GLY A 149 -21.39 3.65 9.08
C GLY A 149 -21.05 3.69 7.59
N TYR A 150 -20.13 4.59 7.19
CA TYR A 150 -19.62 4.61 5.83
C TYR A 150 -18.94 3.29 5.44
N LEU A 151 -18.05 2.77 6.29
CA LEU A 151 -17.34 1.52 5.99
C LEU A 151 -18.28 0.31 5.94
N GLU A 152 -19.29 0.27 6.80
CA GLU A 152 -20.33 -0.77 6.81
C GLU A 152 -21.18 -0.72 5.52
N GLN A 153 -21.52 0.49 5.05
CA GLN A 153 -22.23 0.66 3.77
C GLN A 153 -21.39 0.18 2.58
N GLN A 154 -20.10 0.52 2.55
CA GLN A 154 -19.18 0.00 1.52
C GLN A 154 -19.10 -1.53 1.57
N LEU A 155 -19.00 -2.10 2.78
CA LEU A 155 -18.97 -3.56 2.94
C LEU A 155 -20.22 -4.21 2.36
N LYS A 156 -21.41 -3.69 2.68
CA LYS A 156 -22.68 -4.20 2.15
C LYS A 156 -22.70 -4.14 0.61
N LYS A 157 -22.28 -3.01 0.02
CA LYS A 157 -22.16 -2.84 -1.44
C LYS A 157 -21.26 -3.92 -2.07
N PHE A 158 -20.13 -4.22 -1.43
CA PHE A 158 -19.20 -5.23 -1.92
C PHE A 158 -19.75 -6.66 -1.77
N GLU A 159 -20.41 -6.96 -0.65
CA GLU A 159 -21.02 -8.26 -0.40
C GLU A 159 -22.20 -8.54 -1.34
N GLU A 160 -22.99 -7.53 -1.71
CA GLU A 160 -24.06 -7.65 -2.71
C GLU A 160 -23.53 -8.08 -4.08
N LYS A 161 -22.40 -7.51 -4.52
CA LYS A 161 -21.75 -7.91 -5.78
C LYS A 161 -20.99 -9.23 -5.71
N LEU A 162 -20.70 -9.73 -4.51
CA LEU A 162 -20.02 -11.00 -4.33
C LEU A 162 -20.96 -12.20 -4.47
N LYS A 163 -22.25 -12.02 -4.14
CA LYS A 163 -23.25 -13.09 -4.35
C LYS A 163 -23.29 -13.39 -5.86
N PRO A 164 -23.16 -14.67 -6.27
CA PRO A 164 -23.43 -15.04 -7.66
C PRO A 164 -24.85 -14.57 -8.01
N ASP A 165 -25.08 -14.12 -9.25
CA ASP A 165 -26.43 -13.87 -9.75
C ASP A 165 -27.31 -15.08 -9.36
N GLN A 166 -28.43 -14.80 -8.68
CA GLN A 166 -29.32 -15.82 -8.12
C GLN A 166 -29.91 -16.73 -9.20
#